data_AF-M1Y123-F1
#
_entry.id   AF-M1Y123-F1
#
_cell.length_a   1.000
_cell.length_b   1.000
_cell.length_c   1.000
_cell.angle_alpha   90.00
_cell.angle_beta   90.00
_cell.angle_gamma   90.00
#
_symmetry.space_group_name_H-M   'P 1'
#
loop_
_entity.id
_entity.type
_entity.pdbx_description
1 polymer ?
#
loop_
_entity_poly.entity_id
_entity_poly.type
_entity_poly.pdbx_seq_one_letter_code
_entity_poly.pdbx_strand_id
1 'polypeptide(L)' 'MPKVQLTVPEHLEMQIAQLVEEGEFVNREEAIEELLSTGLRAYKTSGPMDDEDEPGFQEDGMMGHDDEYVF' A
#
# COMPACT_ATOMS: atom_id res chain seq x y z
N MET A 1 -6.71 -19.50 -10.69
CA MET A 1 -6.93 -18.06 -10.40
C MET A 1 -8.26 -17.90 -9.69
N PRO A 2 -8.32 -17.24 -8.53
CA PRO A 2 -9.59 -16.85 -7.92
C PRO A 2 -10.33 -15.91 -8.87
N LYS A 3 -11.65 -16.08 -9.02
CA LYS A 3 -12.49 -15.18 -9.82
C LYS A 3 -13.09 -14.15 -8.89
N VAL A 4 -12.72 -12.89 -9.06
CA VAL A 4 -13.25 -11.76 -8.30
C VAL A 4 -14.25 -11.02 -9.19
N GLN A 5 -15.43 -10.71 -8.65
CA GLN A 5 -16.42 -9.86 -9.31
C GLN A 5 -16.44 -8.52 -8.60
N LEU A 6 -16.12 -7.45 -9.33
CA LEU A 6 -16.12 -6.08 -8.83
C LEU A 6 -17.18 -5.28 -9.59
N THR A 7 -17.99 -4.50 -8.88
CA THR A 7 -18.89 -3.53 -9.50
C THR A 7 -18.21 -2.17 -9.50
N VAL A 8 -17.95 -1.65 -10.70
CA VAL A 8 -17.25 -0.38 -10.89
C VAL A 8 -18.25 0.66 -11.43
N PRO A 9 -18.23 1.91 -10.93
CA PRO A 9 -19.02 3.00 -11.51
C PRO A 9 -18.75 3.22 -13.01
N GLU A 10 -19.79 3.59 -13.75
CA GLU A 10 -19.76 3.75 -15.22
C GLU A 10 -18.69 4.75 -15.70
N HIS A 11 -18.46 5.83 -14.94
CA HIS A 11 -17.46 6.83 -15.31
C HIS A 11 -16.02 6.30 -15.25
N LEU A 12 -15.73 5.32 -14.39
CA LEU A 12 -14.42 4.68 -14.34
C LEU A 12 -14.29 3.63 -15.44
N GLU A 13 -15.37 2.93 -15.80
CA GLU A 13 -15.39 2.04 -16.96
C GLU A 13 -15.06 2.79 -18.25
N MET A 14 -15.67 3.97 -18.45
CA MET A 14 -15.37 4.83 -19.58
C MET A 14 -13.89 5.26 -19.62
N GLN A 15 -13.31 5.58 -18.46
CA GLN A 15 -11.89 5.96 -18.38
C GLN A 15 -10.99 4.76 -18.74
N ILE A 16 -11.25 3.59 -18.18
CA ILE A 16 -10.46 2.38 -18.48
C ILE A 16 -10.57 2.04 -19.97
N ALA A 17 -11.76 2.13 -20.56
CA ALA A 17 -11.96 1.90 -21.99
C ALA A 17 -11.13 2.86 -22.85
N GLN A 18 -11.09 4.15 -22.48
CA GLN A 18 -10.28 5.13 -23.19
C GLN A 18 -8.78 4.81 -23.11
N LEU A 19 -8.26 4.41 -21.95
CA LEU A 19 -6.84 4.04 -21.79
C LEU A 19 -6.48 2.79 -22.62
N VAL A 20 -7.42 1.84 -22.75
CA VAL A 20 -7.27 0.68 -23.65
C VAL A 20 -7.27 1.14 -25.12
N GLU A 21 -8.15 2.06 -25.50
CA GLU A 21 -8.19 2.61 -26.87
C GLU A 21 -6.94 3.41 -27.24
N GLU A 22 -6.37 4.13 -26.28
CA GLU A 22 -5.10 4.85 -26.42
C GLU A 22 -3.88 3.91 -26.51
N GLY A 23 -4.10 2.60 -26.31
CA GLY A 23 -3.08 1.57 -26.44
C GLY A 23 -2.19 1.44 -25.20
N GLU A 24 -2.58 2.04 -24.08
CA GLU A 24 -1.86 1.94 -22.81
C GLU A 24 -2.03 0.52 -22.21
N PHE A 25 -3.17 -0.11 -22.47
CA PHE A 25 -3.46 -1.48 -22.03
C PHE A 25 -3.96 -2.36 -23.17
N VAL A 26 -3.59 -3.63 -23.16
CA VAL A 26 -4.02 -4.60 -24.20
C VAL A 26 -5.51 -4.93 -24.05
N ASN A 27 -6.00 -5.00 -22.81
CA ASN A 27 -7.38 -5.33 -22.50
C ASN A 27 -7.80 -4.82 -21.11
N ARG A 28 -9.11 -4.84 -20.85
CA ARG A 28 -9.68 -4.38 -19.57
C ARG A 28 -9.22 -5.18 -18.36
N GLU A 29 -9.03 -6.50 -18.48
CA GLU A 29 -8.60 -7.33 -17.35
C GLU A 29 -7.18 -6.95 -16.90
N GLU A 30 -6.28 -6.77 -17.86
CA GLU A 30 -4.90 -6.35 -17.62
C GLU A 30 -4.83 -4.93 -17.05
N ALA A 31 -5.63 -4.01 -17.58
CA ALA A 31 -5.73 -2.65 -17.04
C ALA A 31 -6.15 -2.66 -15.56
N ILE A 32 -7.18 -3.44 -15.22
CA ILE A 32 -7.67 -3.54 -13.84
C ILE A 32 -6.60 -4.16 -12.93
N GLU A 33 -5.91 -5.20 -13.37
CA GLU A 33 -4.87 -5.85 -12.58
C GLU A 33 -3.68 -4.92 -12.29
N GLU A 34 -3.19 -4.22 -13.31
CA GLU A 34 -2.09 -3.26 -13.16
C GLU A 34 -2.47 -2.06 -12.30
N LEU A 35 -3.66 -1.49 -12.52
CA LEU A 35 -4.17 -0.37 -11.73
C LEU A 35 -4.37 -0.76 -10.26
N LEU A 36 -4.94 -1.94 -9.98
CA LEU A 36 -5.11 -2.43 -8.61
C LEU A 36 -3.77 -2.73 -7.96
N SER A 37 -2.84 -3.36 -8.67
CA SER A 37 -1.51 -3.67 -8.16
C SER A 37 -0.72 -2.40 -7.83
N THR A 38 -0.76 -1.43 -8.73
CA THR A 38 -0.11 -0.12 -8.54
C THR A 38 -0.76 0.66 -7.41
N GLY A 39 -2.09 0.69 -7.35
CA GLY A 39 -2.84 1.34 -6.27
C GLY A 39 -2.55 0.72 -4.91
N LEU A 40 -2.47 -0.61 -4.83
CA LEU A 40 -2.10 -1.32 -3.59
C LEU A 40 -0.65 -1.02 -3.17
N ARG A 41 0.29 -0.96 -4.12
CA ARG A 41 1.68 -0.59 -3.82
C ARG A 41 1.78 0.86 -3.35
N ALA A 42 1.15 1.78 -4.08
CA ALA A 42 1.11 3.18 -3.70
C ALA A 42 0.49 3.35 -2.32
N TYR A 43 -0.65 2.73 -2.05
CA TYR A 43 -1.32 2.76 -0.75
C TYR A 43 -0.47 2.16 0.39
N LYS A 44 0.25 1.06 0.15
CA LYS A 44 1.18 0.50 1.15
C LYS A 44 2.40 1.39 1.39
N THR A 45 2.91 2.05 0.35
CA THR A 45 4.06 2.94 0.45
C THR A 45 3.69 4.34 0.98
N SER A 46 2.43 4.78 0.78
CA SER A 46 1.91 6.09 1.18
C SER A 46 0.91 6.05 2.33
N GLY A 47 0.62 4.86 2.85
CA GLY A 47 -0.15 4.67 4.08
C GLY A 47 0.64 5.21 5.27
N PRO A 48 -0.01 5.47 6.41
CA PRO A 48 0.72 5.77 7.63
C PRO A 48 1.80 4.69 7.78
N MET A 49 3.03 5.08 8.15
CA MET A 49 3.95 4.11 8.75
C MET A 49 3.13 3.26 9.69
N ASP A 50 3.22 1.93 9.59
CA ASP A 50 2.57 1.00 10.50
C ASP A 50 2.84 1.47 11.95
N ASP A 51 1.94 2.27 12.50
CA ASP A 51 1.75 2.48 13.94
C ASP A 51 1.04 1.24 14.54
N GLU A 52 1.12 0.09 13.86
CA GLU A 52 0.66 -1.23 14.31
C GLU A 52 1.76 -2.31 14.22
N ASP A 53 3.00 -1.95 13.86
CA ASP A 53 4.20 -2.75 14.18
C ASP A 53 4.93 -2.13 15.38
N GLU A 54 4.16 -1.82 16.42
CA GLU A 54 4.64 -1.81 17.79
C GLU A 54 4.22 -3.14 18.44
N PRO A 55 4.93 -4.27 18.23
CA PRO A 55 5.21 -5.08 19.39
C PRO A 55 6.16 -4.21 20.21
N GLY A 56 5.66 -3.68 21.33
CA GLY A 56 6.52 -3.19 22.38
C GLY A 56 7.54 -4.26 22.72
N PHE A 57 8.68 -4.22 22.05
CA PHE A 57 9.93 -4.68 22.61
C PHE A 57 10.21 -3.68 23.72
N GLN A 58 9.58 -3.94 24.86
CA GLN A 58 10.27 -3.89 26.15
C GLN A 58 11.56 -4.71 26.00
N GLU A 59 12.54 -4.14 25.32
CA GLU A 59 13.94 -4.43 25.56
C GLU A 59 14.36 -3.42 26.63
N ASP A 60 13.93 -3.75 27.83
CA ASP A 60 14.68 -3.63 29.08
C ASP A 60 16.10 -3.05 28.91
N GLY A 61 16.24 -1.73 28.86
CA GLY A 61 17.55 -1.10 28.63
C GLY A 61 17.68 0.41 28.81
N MET A 62 16.64 1.12 29.27
CA MET A 62 16.72 2.56 29.55
C MET A 62 16.14 2.91 30.93
N MET A 63 16.70 2.31 31.98
CA MET A 63 16.95 2.97 33.27
C MET A 63 18.47 3.10 33.33
N GLY A 64 19.10 4.25 33.38
CA GLY A 64 18.81 5.38 34.25
C GLY A 64 20.14 5.72 34.92
N HIS A 65 20.78 6.80 34.46
CA HIS A 65 21.73 7.60 35.23
C HIS A 65 22.87 6.84 35.95
N ASP A 66 23.90 6.45 35.19
CA ASP A 66 25.22 6.33 35.80
C ASP A 66 25.81 7.75 35.86
N ASP A 67 25.46 8.48 36.93
CA ASP A 67 26.32 9.52 37.48
C ASP A 67 27.70 8.90 37.69
N GLU A 68 28.62 9.18 36.77
CA GLU A 68 30.03 8.88 36.97
C GLU A 68 30.53 9.73 38.16
N TYR A 69 30.69 9.09 39.31
CA TYR A 69 31.38 9.67 40.47
C TYR A 69 32.81 10.04 40.06
N VAL A 70 33.07 11.33 39.82
CA VAL A 70 34.42 11.87 39.70
C VAL A 70 35.05 11.89 41.10
N PHE A 71 35.96 10.95 41.36
CA PHE A 71 36.87 10.95 42.50
C PHE A 71 38.05 11.90 42.28
#